data_AF-A0A7C5NE27-F1
#
_entry.id   AF-A0A7C5NE27-F1
#
_cell.length_a   1.000
_cell.length_b   1.000
_cell.length_c   1.000
_cell.angle_alpha   90.00
_cell.angle_beta   90.00
_cell.angle_gamma   90.00
#
_symmetry.space_group_name_H-M   'P 1'
#
loop_
_entity.id
_entity.type
_entity.pdbx_description
1 polymer ?
#
loop_
_entity_poly.entity_id
_entity_poly.type
_entity_poly.pdbx_seq_one_letter_code
_entity_poly.pdbx_strand_id
1 'polypeptide(L)'
;MSFGLGMGALYNGLGVNAAFMNGSGLRYVSLGCASIAYSSNSGASSNCGVGAGWMRSDILSSNGRHGLGLHLGVTYNTHDERDDVEVFVGLPYAYFFEGMTAATWHVGLTPILGRHDGDLEGGLLLNLGYQF
;
A
#
# COMPACT_ATOMS: atom_id res chain seq x y z
N MET A 1 -2.36 0.93 18.56
CA MET A 1 -2.08 1.71 17.33
C MET A 1 -0.67 1.38 16.92
N SER A 2 -0.40 1.20 15.64
CA SER A 2 0.91 0.87 15.07
C SER A 2 1.22 1.85 13.96
N PHE A 3 2.50 2.10 13.74
CA PHE A 3 2.98 2.89 12.61
C PHE A 3 3.92 2.03 11.79
N GLY A 4 4.01 2.29 10.50
CA GLY A 4 4.93 1.56 9.65
C GLY A 4 5.53 2.44 8.59
N LEU A 5 6.64 1.96 8.04
CA LEU A 5 7.29 2.54 6.87
C LEU A 5 7.72 1.42 5.93
N GLY A 6 7.65 1.67 4.63
CA GLY A 6 7.98 0.66 3.65
C GLY A 6 7.52 1.04 2.25
N MET A 7 7.42 0.02 1.41
CA MET A 7 6.95 0.11 0.05
C MET A 7 5.83 -0.90 -0.25
N GLY A 8 4.96 -0.56 -1.20
CA GLY A 8 3.87 -1.40 -1.67
C GLY A 8 2.49 -0.83 -1.33
N ALA A 9 1.45 -1.64 -1.44
CA ALA A 9 0.07 -1.19 -1.23
C ALA A 9 -0.19 -0.75 0.22
N LEU A 10 0.45 -1.41 1.20
CA LEU A 10 0.34 -1.03 2.62
C LEU A 10 0.84 0.39 2.92
N TYR A 11 1.60 0.98 2.00
CA TYR A 11 2.26 2.28 2.13
C TYR A 11 1.92 3.23 0.98
N ASN A 12 0.94 2.86 0.14
CA ASN A 12 0.57 3.60 -1.08
C ASN A 12 1.77 3.95 -1.98
N GLY A 13 2.63 2.96 -2.25
CA GLY A 13 3.93 3.17 -2.88
C GLY A 13 5.04 3.13 -1.83
N LEU A 14 6.06 3.98 -1.94
CA LEU A 14 7.06 4.19 -0.88
C LEU A 14 6.52 5.23 0.10
N GLY A 15 6.37 4.86 1.37
CA GLY A 15 5.71 5.73 2.33
C GLY A 15 5.57 5.17 3.73
N VAL A 16 4.55 5.68 4.42
CA VAL A 16 4.24 5.37 5.81
C VAL A 16 2.79 4.94 5.95
N ASN A 17 2.49 4.20 7.01
CA ASN A 17 1.13 3.90 7.40
C ASN A 17 0.89 4.07 8.89
N ALA A 18 -0.37 4.29 9.25
CA ALA A 18 -0.86 4.28 10.61
C ALA A 18 -1.99 3.27 10.70
N ALA A 19 -1.85 2.31 11.60
CA ALA A 19 -2.71 1.15 11.72
C ALA A 19 -3.38 1.07 13.10
N PHE A 20 -4.66 0.72 13.09
CA PHE A 20 -5.43 0.30 14.25
C PHE A 20 -5.63 -1.22 14.20
N MET A 21 -5.07 -1.91 15.19
CA MET A 21 -5.10 -3.37 15.28
C MET A 21 -6.09 -3.78 16.36
N ASN A 22 -6.92 -4.77 16.07
CA ASN A 22 -7.86 -5.37 17.01
C ASN A 22 -7.94 -6.88 16.77
N GLY A 23 -7.36 -7.67 17.69
CA GLY A 23 -7.28 -9.12 17.54
C GLY A 23 -6.56 -9.52 16.24
N SER A 24 -7.26 -10.28 15.38
CA SER A 24 -6.76 -10.71 14.07
C SER A 24 -6.94 -9.68 12.94
N GLY A 25 -7.50 -8.49 13.23
CA GLY A 25 -7.77 -7.45 12.24
C GLY A 25 -6.83 -6.26 12.35
N LEU A 26 -6.41 -5.72 11.21
CA LEU A 26 -5.63 -4.50 11.07
C LEU A 26 -6.35 -3.58 10.08
N ARG A 27 -6.65 -2.35 10.50
CA ARG A 27 -7.17 -1.29 9.62
C ARG A 27 -6.13 -0.20 9.54
N TYR A 28 -5.82 0.30 8.36
CA TYR A 28 -4.75 1.28 8.20
C TYR A 28 -5.12 2.39 7.23
N VAL A 29 -4.46 3.52 7.42
CA VAL A 29 -4.33 4.58 6.43
C VAL A 29 -2.86 4.70 6.06
N SER A 30 -2.59 5.02 4.81
CA SER A 30 -1.25 5.08 4.25
C SER A 30 -1.06 6.35 3.45
N LEU A 31 0.16 6.87 3.46
CA LEU A 31 0.60 8.03 2.69
C LEU A 31 1.92 7.66 2.04
N GLY A 32 2.01 7.81 0.72
CA GLY A 32 3.22 7.45 0.00
C GLY A 32 3.17 7.83 -1.46
N CYS A 33 4.29 7.58 -2.15
CA CYS A 33 4.44 7.87 -3.57
C CYS A 33 4.74 6.59 -4.35
N ALA A 34 3.90 6.28 -5.34
CA ALA A 34 3.97 5.06 -6.14
C ALA A 34 5.10 5.09 -7.19
N SER A 35 5.41 6.27 -7.70
CA SER A 35 6.54 6.52 -8.59
C SER A 35 7.17 7.87 -8.28
N ILE A 36 8.50 7.91 -8.36
CA ILE A 36 9.29 9.15 -8.42
C ILE A 36 10.04 9.06 -9.75
N ALA A 37 9.50 9.69 -10.79
CA ALA A 37 10.18 9.73 -12.08
C ALA A 37 10.98 11.04 -12.18
N TYR A 38 12.27 10.91 -12.45
CA TYR A 38 13.16 12.02 -12.72
C TYR A 38 13.37 12.12 -14.22
N SER A 39 12.60 12.98 -14.89
CA SER A 39 12.80 13.28 -16.31
C SER A 39 13.79 14.43 -16.44
N SER A 40 14.90 14.20 -17.13
CA SER A 40 15.94 15.22 -17.37
C SER A 40 15.48 16.42 -18.22
N ASN A 41 14.24 16.41 -18.74
CA ASN A 41 13.69 17.50 -19.55
C ASN A 41 12.43 18.18 -18.96
N SER A 42 11.78 17.65 -17.92
CA SER A 42 10.46 18.14 -17.46
C SER A 42 10.19 17.90 -15.96
N GLY A 43 11.11 18.32 -15.08
CA GLY A 43 10.88 18.32 -13.64
C GLY A 43 10.72 16.93 -12.99
N ALA A 44 10.67 16.90 -11.66
CA ALA A 44 10.40 15.68 -10.91
C ALA A 44 8.88 15.46 -10.87
N SER A 45 8.38 14.33 -11.39
CA SER A 45 7.01 13.90 -11.16
C SER A 45 6.98 12.90 -10.01
N SER A 46 6.11 13.19 -9.04
CA SER A 46 5.90 12.35 -7.87
C SER A 46 4.43 11.99 -7.79
N ASN A 47 4.11 10.73 -8.08
CA ASN A 47 2.73 10.24 -7.95
C ASN A 47 2.49 9.89 -6.49
N CYS A 48 2.21 10.92 -5.69
CA CYS A 48 1.95 10.79 -4.28
C CYS A 48 0.46 10.70 -4.02
N GLY A 49 0.11 10.01 -2.95
CA GLY A 49 -1.26 9.66 -2.71
C GLY A 49 -1.52 9.20 -1.30
N VAL A 50 -2.80 8.93 -1.07
CA VAL A 50 -3.32 8.44 0.19
C VAL A 50 -4.03 7.12 -0.07
N GLY A 51 -3.98 6.23 0.90
CA GLY A 51 -4.69 4.96 0.82
C GLY A 51 -5.27 4.57 2.16
N ALA A 52 -6.22 3.64 2.11
CA ALA A 52 -6.77 3.01 3.28
C ALA A 52 -7.00 1.53 2.99
N GLY A 53 -6.92 0.70 4.02
CA GLY A 53 -7.13 -0.73 3.86
C GLY A 53 -7.44 -1.45 5.13
N TRP A 54 -7.83 -2.70 4.97
CA TRP A 54 -7.96 -3.65 6.06
C TRP A 54 -7.22 -4.94 5.72
N MET A 55 -6.71 -5.61 6.75
CA MET A 55 -6.02 -6.87 6.65
C MET A 55 -6.45 -7.77 7.80
N ARG A 56 -6.48 -9.07 7.54
CA ARG A 56 -6.78 -10.11 8.52
C ARG A 56 -5.70 -11.17 8.54
N SER A 57 -5.27 -11.57 9.73
CA SER A 57 -4.19 -12.54 9.91
C SER A 57 -4.66 -13.99 10.10
N ASP A 58 -5.98 -14.20 10.20
CA ASP A 58 -6.63 -15.46 10.57
C ASP A 58 -7.34 -16.15 9.39
N ILE A 59 -7.19 -15.63 8.16
CA ILE A 59 -7.80 -16.22 6.96
C ILE A 59 -6.99 -17.43 6.46
N LEU A 60 -5.66 -17.30 6.43
CA LEU A 60 -4.76 -18.30 5.85
C LEU A 60 -4.12 -19.22 6.90
N SER A 61 -3.98 -18.76 8.14
CA SER A 61 -3.35 -19.49 9.25
C SER A 61 -3.78 -18.90 10.59
N SER A 62 -3.69 -19.68 11.67
CA SER A 62 -3.96 -19.20 13.03
C SER A 62 -2.72 -18.62 13.74
N ASN A 63 -1.54 -18.63 13.10
CA ASN A 63 -0.28 -18.17 13.72
C ASN A 63 -0.10 -16.63 13.69
N GLY A 64 -1.04 -15.89 13.09
CA GLY A 64 -1.00 -14.43 13.02
C GLY A 64 0.06 -13.84 12.07
N ARG A 65 0.83 -14.68 11.36
CA ARG A 65 1.92 -14.25 10.47
C ARG A 65 1.46 -13.98 9.04
N HIS A 66 0.32 -14.52 8.62
CA HIS A 66 -0.17 -14.37 7.25
C HIS A 66 -1.32 -13.37 7.19
N GLY A 67 -1.03 -12.15 6.75
CA GLY A 67 -2.05 -11.13 6.52
C GLY A 67 -2.58 -11.17 5.09
N LEU A 68 -3.90 -11.18 4.94
CA LEU A 68 -4.59 -10.98 3.67
C LEU A 68 -5.62 -9.86 3.83
N GLY A 69 -5.70 -8.97 2.85
CA GLY A 69 -6.49 -7.76 2.98
C GLY A 69 -7.07 -7.21 1.69
N LEU A 70 -7.65 -6.02 1.84
CA LEU A 70 -8.08 -5.16 0.76
C LEU A 70 -7.52 -3.77 0.98
N HIS A 71 -7.07 -3.14 -0.10
CA HIS A 71 -6.52 -1.80 -0.11
C HIS A 71 -7.24 -0.97 -1.18
N LEU A 72 -7.53 0.29 -0.85
CA LEU A 72 -7.98 1.32 -1.76
C LEU A 72 -6.96 2.46 -1.70
N GLY A 73 -6.38 2.80 -2.84
CA GLY A 73 -5.41 3.87 -2.97
C GLY A 73 -5.89 4.91 -3.97
N VAL A 74 -5.53 6.16 -3.70
CA VAL A 74 -5.74 7.31 -4.59
C VAL A 74 -4.41 8.00 -4.76
N THR A 75 -3.97 8.18 -6.00
CA THR A 75 -2.74 8.89 -6.35
C THR A 75 -3.04 10.11 -7.20
N TYR A 76 -2.26 11.17 -6.98
CA TYR A 76 -2.33 12.39 -7.74
C TYR A 76 -1.06 12.51 -8.57
N ASN A 77 -1.22 12.62 -9.88
CA ASN A 77 -0.11 12.87 -10.79
C ASN A 77 0.02 14.39 -11.01
N THR A 78 1.26 14.90 -10.97
CA THR A 78 1.55 16.33 -11.18
C THR A 78 2.14 16.61 -12.56
N HIS A 79 2.08 15.67 -13.51
CA HIS A 79 2.51 15.91 -14.89
C HIS A 79 1.40 16.57 -15.72
N ASP A 80 1.69 17.75 -16.25
CA ASP A 80 0.92 18.50 -17.26
C ASP A 80 -0.52 18.90 -16.92
N GLU A 81 -0.72 19.91 -16.07
CA GLU A 81 -1.95 20.76 -15.96
C GLU A 81 -3.33 20.06 -15.94
N ARG A 82 -3.36 18.74 -15.80
CA ARG A 82 -4.54 17.89 -15.67
C ARG A 82 -4.44 17.21 -14.32
N ASP A 83 -5.39 17.56 -13.46
CA ASP A 83 -5.58 16.94 -12.15
C ASP A 83 -6.16 15.52 -12.35
N ASP A 84 -5.36 14.61 -12.90
CA ASP A 84 -5.79 13.23 -13.12
C ASP A 84 -5.63 12.44 -11.82
N VAL A 85 -6.78 12.22 -11.18
CA VAL A 85 -6.91 11.42 -9.96
C VAL A 85 -7.01 9.96 -10.35
N GLU A 86 -6.01 9.19 -9.98
CA GLU A 86 -5.97 7.76 -10.24
C GLU A 86 -6.41 6.99 -8.99
N VAL A 87 -7.37 6.08 -9.18
CA VAL A 87 -7.89 5.24 -8.11
C VAL A 87 -7.57 3.79 -8.42
N PHE A 88 -7.03 3.08 -7.43
CA PHE A 88 -6.75 1.65 -7.54
C PHE A 88 -7.20 0.87 -6.31
N VAL A 89 -7.56 -0.38 -6.55
CA VAL A 89 -7.87 -1.37 -5.52
C VAL A 89 -6.82 -2.47 -5.55
N GLY A 90 -6.47 -2.99 -4.38
CA GLY A 90 -5.48 -4.06 -4.26
C GLY A 90 -5.92 -5.13 -3.26
N LEU A 91 -5.44 -6.35 -3.47
CA LEU A 91 -5.60 -7.46 -2.52
C LEU A 91 -4.24 -7.79 -1.89
N PRO A 92 -3.78 -7.02 -0.88
CA PRO A 92 -2.46 -7.24 -0.29
C PRO A 92 -2.42 -8.55 0.48
N TYR A 93 -1.37 -9.33 0.18
CA TYR A 93 -0.86 -10.38 1.05
C TYR A 93 0.47 -9.92 1.66
N ALA A 94 0.65 -10.15 2.96
CA ALA A 94 1.90 -9.87 3.66
C ALA A 94 2.19 -10.96 4.70
N TYR A 95 3.45 -11.39 4.76
CA TYR A 95 3.96 -12.26 5.80
C TYR A 95 4.71 -11.42 6.84
N PHE A 96 4.25 -11.47 8.09
CA PHE A 96 4.81 -10.77 9.25
C PHE A 96 5.68 -11.74 10.07
N PHE A 97 6.97 -11.44 10.25
CA PHE A 97 7.90 -12.38 10.87
C PHE A 97 7.58 -12.69 12.34
N GLU A 98 7.14 -11.68 13.10
CA GLU A 98 6.73 -11.79 14.51
C GLU A 98 5.21 -11.73 14.70
N GLY A 99 4.44 -11.78 13.60
CA GLY A 99 2.99 -11.66 13.61
C GLY A 99 2.48 -10.22 13.42
N MET A 100 1.27 -10.09 12.88
CA MET A 100 0.69 -8.81 12.44
C MET A 100 0.46 -7.80 13.58
N THR A 101 0.45 -8.22 14.84
CA THR A 101 0.23 -7.33 16.00
C THR A 101 1.51 -6.92 16.71
N ALA A 102 2.67 -7.38 16.25
CA ALA A 102 3.98 -7.10 16.84
C ALA A 102 4.80 -6.15 15.96
N ALA A 103 5.76 -5.47 16.57
CA ALA A 103 6.77 -4.71 15.84
C ALA A 103 7.61 -5.69 15.01
N THR A 104 7.56 -5.58 13.68
CA THR A 104 8.13 -6.61 12.81
C THR A 104 8.32 -6.16 11.37
N TRP A 105 9.25 -6.82 10.70
CA TRP A 105 9.36 -6.77 9.25
C TRP A 105 8.20 -7.53 8.61
N HIS A 106 7.84 -7.14 7.40
CA HIS A 106 6.95 -7.93 6.57
C HIS A 106 7.28 -7.79 5.10
N VAL A 107 6.91 -8.83 4.35
CA VAL A 107 7.13 -8.95 2.92
C VAL A 107 5.91 -9.60 2.28
N GLY A 108 5.55 -9.19 1.08
CA GLY A 108 4.49 -9.84 0.33
C GLY A 108 4.20 -9.22 -1.02
N LEU A 109 3.00 -9.46 -1.51
CA LEU A 109 2.58 -9.12 -2.87
C LEU A 109 1.17 -8.56 -2.84
N THR A 110 0.89 -7.59 -3.72
CA THR A 110 -0.44 -7.02 -3.90
C THR A 110 -0.76 -6.95 -5.38
N PRO A 111 -1.58 -7.88 -5.92
CA PRO A 111 -2.22 -7.61 -7.20
C PRO A 111 -3.12 -6.39 -7.06
N ILE A 112 -3.03 -5.48 -8.04
CA ILE A 112 -3.81 -4.24 -8.09
C ILE A 112 -4.59 -4.16 -9.40
N LEU A 113 -5.71 -3.46 -9.34
CA LEU A 113 -6.51 -3.03 -10.49
C LEU A 113 -6.83 -1.55 -10.29
N GLY A 114 -6.48 -0.72 -11.27
CA GLY A 114 -6.71 0.72 -11.23
C GLY A 114 -7.27 1.24 -12.54
N ARG A 115 -7.79 2.46 -12.50
CA ARG A 115 -8.13 3.20 -13.72
C ARG A 115 -7.10 4.28 -13.98
N HIS A 116 -6.53 4.25 -15.17
CA HIS A 116 -5.61 5.25 -15.70
C HIS A 116 -6.19 5.73 -17.04
N ASP A 117 -6.46 7.03 -17.18
CA ASP A 117 -7.01 7.64 -18.42
C ASP A 117 -8.26 6.95 -19.01
N GLY A 118 -9.08 6.33 -18.16
CA GLY A 118 -10.32 5.65 -18.56
C GLY A 118 -10.16 4.15 -18.88
N ASP A 119 -8.93 3.66 -19.00
CA ASP A 119 -8.62 2.25 -19.20
C ASP A 119 -8.40 1.54 -17.85
N LEU A 120 -8.77 0.25 -17.81
CA LEU A 120 -8.53 -0.61 -16.65
C LEU A 120 -7.15 -1.24 -16.79
N GLU A 121 -6.24 -0.90 -15.88
CA GLU A 121 -4.90 -1.45 -15.84
C GLU A 121 -4.72 -2.32 -14.59
N GLY A 122 -4.03 -3.45 -14.78
CA GLY A 122 -3.70 -4.40 -13.73
C GLY A 122 -2.20 -4.43 -13.49
N GLY A 123 -1.80 -4.60 -12.23
CA GLY A 123 -0.39 -4.63 -11.84
C GLY A 123 -0.14 -5.52 -10.64
N LEU A 124 1.14 -5.64 -10.27
CA LEU A 124 1.58 -6.35 -9.09
C LEU A 124 2.57 -5.47 -8.31
N LEU A 125 2.24 -5.16 -7.06
CA LEU A 125 3.13 -4.45 -6.15
C LEU A 125 3.85 -5.42 -5.23
N LEU A 126 5.14 -5.20 -5.03
CA LEU A 126 5.89 -5.80 -3.94
C LEU A 126 5.60 -5.02 -2.66
N ASN A 127 5.28 -5.74 -1.58
CA ASN A 127 5.18 -5.18 -0.25
C ASN A 127 6.47 -5.49 0.51
N LEU A 128 7.13 -4.47 1.04
CA LEU A 128 8.25 -4.63 1.97
C LEU A 128 8.20 -3.49 2.97
N GLY A 129 8.21 -3.80 4.26
CA GLY A 129 8.20 -2.75 5.25
C GLY A 129 8.43 -3.23 6.65
N TYR A 130 8.50 -2.27 7.56
CA TYR A 130 8.56 -2.48 8.99
C TYR A 130 7.37 -1.80 9.64
N GLN A 131 6.73 -2.49 10.58
CA GLN A 131 5.72 -1.92 11.46
C GLN A 131 6.23 -1.91 12.90
N PHE A 132 5.91 -0.84 13.63
CA PHE A 132 6.28 -0.56 15.01
C PHE A 132 5.09 -0.79 15.93
#